data_AF-A0A920R9E0-F1
#
_entry.id   AF-A0A920R9E0-F1
#
_cell.length_a   1.000
_cell.length_b   1.000
_cell.length_c   1.000
_cell.angle_alpha   90.00
_cell.angle_beta   90.00
_cell.angle_gamma   90.00
#
_symmetry.space_group_name_H-M   'P 1'
#
loop_
_entity.id
_entity.type
_entity.pdbx_description
1 polymer ?
#
loop_
_entity_poly.entity_id
_entity_poly.type
_entity_poly.pdbx_seq_one_letter_code
_entity_poly.pdbx_strand_id
1 'polypeptide(L)'
;MNGISHPSEIYRPSHNNYGSRWIEERIIDEHPTSSDHFYNPLVPAVDADNNDLGHSTILPPATAVPLATFTSWNMRAPETGAERSLARLAGGYIPYAKDTVNALANRDQRNSIGGLYRSYDDYLQKYGAATDRLISDGYLLPGFKEAYMNIARAMENVFE
;
A
#
# COMPACT_ATOMS: atom_id res chain seq x y z
N MET A 1 3.62 12.94 -3.48
CA MET A 1 2.99 13.02 -4.82
C MET A 1 2.33 14.37 -5.00
N ASN A 2 2.60 15.07 -6.10
CA ASN A 2 1.97 16.37 -6.38
C ASN A 2 0.46 16.19 -6.63
N GLY A 3 -0.36 17.09 -6.09
CA GLY A 3 -1.81 17.12 -6.37
C GLY A 3 -2.65 16.03 -5.69
N ILE A 4 -2.05 15.15 -4.89
CA ILE A 4 -2.77 14.11 -4.14
C ILE A 4 -2.95 14.57 -2.69
N SER A 5 -4.21 14.69 -2.25
CA SER A 5 -4.54 14.88 -0.84
C SER A 5 -4.11 13.66 -0.03
N HIS A 6 -3.37 13.89 1.06
CA HIS A 6 -2.84 12.82 1.91
C HIS A 6 -3.08 13.15 3.39
N PRO A 7 -3.00 12.15 4.28
CA PRO A 7 -3.12 12.38 5.72
C PRO A 7 -2.01 13.33 6.18
N SER A 8 -2.40 14.31 7.00
CA SER A 8 -1.45 15.24 7.64
C SER A 8 -1.09 14.82 9.06
N GLU A 9 -1.82 13.87 9.63
CA GLU A 9 -1.66 13.38 10.99
C GLU A 9 -1.50 11.86 10.99
N ILE A 10 -0.68 11.35 11.91
CA ILE A 10 -0.49 9.92 12.13
C ILE A 10 -1.02 9.55 13.51
N TYR A 11 -1.74 8.43 13.61
CA TYR A 11 -2.15 7.91 14.91
C TYR A 11 -0.91 7.53 15.73
N ARG A 12 -0.78 8.14 16.91
CA ARG A 12 0.32 7.88 17.86
C ARG A 12 -0.26 7.21 19.09
N PRO A 13 -0.16 5.87 19.20
CA PRO A 13 -0.65 5.17 20.38
C PRO A 13 0.11 5.64 21.62
N SER A 14 -0.61 5.91 22.70
CA SER A 14 0.00 6.21 24.00
C SER A 14 0.59 4.95 24.62
N HIS A 15 1.67 5.10 25.38
CA HIS A 15 2.15 4.03 26.23
C HIS A 15 1.24 3.89 27.46
N ASN A 16 0.76 2.67 27.73
CA ASN A 16 -0.08 2.40 28.88
C ASN A 16 0.78 1.79 29.99
N ASN A 17 1.03 2.57 31.06
CA ASN A 17 1.66 2.06 32.27
C ASN A 17 0.61 1.39 33.16
N TYR A 18 0.68 0.07 33.32
CA TYR A 18 -0.24 -0.72 34.14
C TYR A 18 0.30 -1.01 35.56
N GLY A 19 1.40 -0.38 35.94
CA GLY A 19 2.09 -0.59 37.21
C GLY A 19 3.17 -1.67 37.16
N SER A 20 3.91 -1.81 38.26
CA SER A 20 5.17 -2.55 38.32
C SER A 20 5.05 -4.05 38.02
N ARG A 21 3.91 -4.69 38.38
CA ARG A 21 3.71 -6.13 38.19
C ARG A 21 3.25 -6.50 36.78
N TRP A 22 3.02 -5.53 35.91
CA TRP A 22 2.55 -5.80 34.55
C TRP A 22 3.55 -6.58 33.70
N ILE A 23 4.84 -6.24 33.78
CA ILE A 23 5.86 -6.82 32.90
C ILE A 23 6.08 -8.31 33.21
N GLU A 24 6.18 -8.64 34.50
CA GLU A 24 6.54 -10.00 34.95
C GLU A 24 5.30 -10.87 35.23
N GLU A 25 4.26 -10.33 35.85
CA GLU A 25 3.11 -11.10 36.34
C GLU A 25 1.83 -10.90 35.52
N ARG A 26 1.80 -9.91 34.61
CA ARG A 26 0.61 -9.49 33.85
C ARG A 26 -0.56 -9.06 34.74
N ILE A 27 -0.27 -8.63 35.97
CA ILE A 27 -1.25 -8.04 36.89
C ILE A 27 -1.31 -6.54 36.64
N ILE A 28 -2.53 -6.01 36.49
CA ILE A 28 -2.79 -4.58 36.38
C ILE A 28 -2.92 -4.03 37.81
N ASP A 29 -1.93 -3.26 38.25
CA ASP A 29 -1.96 -2.56 39.53
C ASP A 29 -2.68 -1.22 39.41
N GLU A 30 -2.48 -0.56 38.28
CA GLU A 30 -3.01 0.77 38.00
C GLU A 30 -3.63 0.79 36.61
N HIS A 31 -4.86 1.27 36.51
CA HIS A 31 -5.43 1.59 35.21
C HIS A 31 -4.88 2.96 34.77
N PRO A 32 -4.21 3.04 33.61
CA PRO A 32 -3.59 4.28 33.16
C PRO A 32 -4.64 5.35 32.91
N THR A 33 -4.47 6.51 33.55
CA THR A 33 -5.29 7.70 33.34
C THR A 33 -4.59 8.75 32.48
N SER A 34 -3.28 8.61 32.27
CA SER A 34 -2.43 9.43 31.42
C SER A 34 -1.25 8.61 30.88
N SER A 35 -0.50 9.18 29.93
CA SER A 35 0.72 8.61 29.38
C SER A 35 1.82 9.68 29.34
N ASP A 36 3.04 9.28 29.63
CA ASP A 36 4.24 10.12 29.62
C ASP A 36 4.96 10.11 28.25
N HIS A 37 4.69 9.11 27.41
CA HIS A 37 5.25 9.03 26.06
C HIS A 37 4.30 8.36 25.05
N PHE A 38 4.66 8.43 23.77
CA PHE A 38 3.94 7.79 22.67
C PHE A 38 4.85 6.77 22.00
N TYR A 39 4.27 5.69 21.49
CA TYR A 39 4.97 4.83 20.56
C TYR A 39 5.30 5.63 19.30
N ASN A 40 6.46 5.35 18.70
CA ASN A 40 6.79 5.89 17.38
C ASN A 40 6.17 4.99 16.31
N PRO A 41 5.08 5.41 15.64
CA PRO A 41 4.51 4.62 14.56
C PRO A 41 5.46 4.60 13.37
N LEU A 42 5.74 3.40 12.85
CA LEU A 42 6.53 3.21 11.62
C LEU A 42 5.60 2.72 10.51
N VAL A 43 5.93 3.13 9.28
CA VAL A 43 5.28 2.65 8.06
C VAL A 43 6.34 2.02 7.15
N PRO A 44 5.96 1.09 6.25
CA PRO A 44 6.89 0.56 5.27
C PRO A 44 7.58 1.67 4.48
N ALA A 45 8.87 1.47 4.18
CA ALA A 45 9.57 2.32 3.24
C ALA A 45 9.10 2.01 1.81
N VAL A 46 9.10 3.04 0.96
CA VAL A 46 8.58 2.98 -0.41
C VAL A 46 9.68 3.19 -1.44
N ASP A 47 9.44 2.71 -2.66
CA ASP A 47 10.27 2.94 -3.83
C ASP A 47 10.03 4.32 -4.48
N ALA A 48 10.69 4.57 -5.61
CA ALA A 48 10.55 5.81 -6.38
C ALA A 48 9.12 6.04 -6.90
N ASP A 49 8.34 4.97 -7.05
CA ASP A 49 6.97 5.01 -7.53
C ASP A 49 5.94 4.99 -6.37
N ASN A 50 6.43 5.21 -5.15
CA ASN A 50 5.67 5.28 -3.90
C ASN A 50 4.95 3.97 -3.51
N ASN A 51 5.38 2.82 -4.03
CA ASN A 51 4.92 1.50 -3.55
C ASN A 51 5.87 0.94 -2.51
N ASP A 52 5.35 0.12 -1.59
CA ASP A 52 6.15 -0.51 -0.54
C ASP A 52 7.32 -1.34 -1.12
N LEU A 53 8.48 -1.30 -0.46
CA LEU A 53 9.67 -2.04 -0.90
C LEU A 53 9.49 -3.55 -0.72
N GLY A 54 9.60 -4.31 -1.81
CA GLY A 54 9.42 -5.77 -1.81
C GLY A 54 10.44 -6.58 -1.01
N HIS A 55 11.56 -5.99 -0.59
CA HIS A 55 12.54 -6.67 0.28
C HIS A 55 12.21 -6.54 1.77
N SER A 56 11.40 -5.55 2.16
CA SER A 56 10.95 -5.34 3.54
C SER A 56 9.47 -5.67 3.75
N THR A 57 8.72 -5.87 2.67
CA THR A 57 7.28 -6.07 2.69
C THR A 57 6.89 -7.21 1.75
N ILE A 58 6.00 -8.09 2.19
CA ILE A 58 5.38 -9.09 1.30
C ILE A 58 4.33 -8.36 0.45
N LEU A 59 4.60 -8.25 -0.85
CA LEU A 59 3.72 -7.55 -1.78
C LEU A 59 2.77 -8.52 -2.48
N PRO A 60 1.48 -8.19 -2.65
CA PRO A 60 0.64 -8.89 -3.60
C PRO A 60 1.15 -8.63 -5.03
N PRO A 61 0.84 -9.50 -6.02
CA PRO A 61 1.33 -9.35 -7.39
C PRO A 61 0.96 -8.00 -8.03
N ALA A 62 -0.20 -7.43 -7.67
CA ALA A 62 -0.62 -6.11 -8.14
C ALA A 62 0.27 -4.94 -7.67
N THR A 63 0.96 -5.10 -6.54
CA THR A 63 1.90 -4.08 -6.03
C THR A 63 3.34 -4.40 -6.45
N ALA A 64 3.70 -5.68 -6.57
CA ALA A 64 5.00 -6.11 -7.10
C ALA A 64 5.15 -5.83 -8.61
N VAL A 65 4.04 -5.80 -9.33
CA VAL A 65 3.95 -5.50 -10.77
C VAL A 65 2.90 -4.39 -10.95
N PRO A 66 3.24 -3.15 -10.55
CA PRO A 66 2.26 -2.09 -10.34
C PRO A 66 1.78 -1.45 -11.65
N LEU A 67 0.49 -1.12 -11.68
CA LEU A 67 -0.13 -0.19 -12.63
C LEU A 67 -0.53 1.15 -11.95
N ALA A 68 -0.27 1.24 -10.65
CA ALA A 68 -0.65 2.34 -9.78
C ALA A 68 0.23 2.33 -8.50
N THR A 69 0.22 3.45 -7.80
CA THR A 69 0.62 3.47 -6.39
C THR A 69 -0.54 2.99 -5.53
N PHE A 70 -0.27 2.04 -4.63
CA PHE A 70 -1.21 1.56 -3.62
C PHE A 70 -0.86 2.17 -2.26
N THR A 71 -1.78 2.90 -1.66
CA THR A 71 -1.60 3.48 -0.32
C THR A 71 -2.46 2.77 0.70
N SER A 72 -1.97 2.60 1.92
CA SER A 72 -2.74 2.02 3.04
C SER A 72 -3.85 2.94 3.58
N TRP A 73 -3.96 4.14 3.01
CA TRP A 73 -4.90 5.18 3.38
C TRP A 73 -5.63 5.72 2.16
N ASN A 74 -6.81 6.27 2.41
CA ASN A 74 -7.55 7.09 1.46
C ASN A 74 -8.28 8.20 2.24
N MET A 75 -8.54 9.34 1.61
CA MET A 75 -9.25 10.45 2.23
C MET A 75 -10.76 10.28 2.02
N ARG A 76 -11.58 10.81 2.94
CA ARG A 76 -13.04 10.77 2.76
C ARG A 76 -13.47 11.57 1.54
N ALA A 77 -14.48 11.06 0.84
CA ALA A 77 -15.10 11.77 -0.28
C ALA A 77 -15.78 13.06 0.23
N PRO A 78 -15.63 14.21 -0.47
CA PRO A 78 -16.19 15.49 -0.03
C PRO A 78 -17.70 15.43 0.28
N GLU A 79 -18.45 14.65 -0.47
CA GLU A 79 -19.91 14.46 -0.36
C GLU A 79 -20.31 13.81 0.97
N THR A 80 -19.38 13.10 1.62
CA THR A 80 -19.59 12.44 2.92
C THR A 80 -19.09 13.26 4.10
N GLY A 81 -18.58 14.47 3.86
CA GLY A 81 -18.00 15.37 4.85
C GLY A 81 -16.68 14.89 5.45
N ALA A 82 -16.00 15.82 6.13
CA ALA A 82 -14.70 15.59 6.77
C ALA A 82 -13.62 15.05 5.80
N GLU A 83 -13.47 15.68 4.63
CA GLU A 83 -12.52 15.31 3.55
C GLU A 83 -11.05 15.20 4.01
N ARG A 84 -10.68 15.83 5.13
CA ARG A 84 -9.34 15.73 5.75
C ARG A 84 -9.18 14.54 6.68
N SER A 85 -10.24 13.76 6.89
CA SER A 85 -10.20 12.52 7.67
C SER A 85 -10.00 11.31 6.75
N LEU A 86 -9.43 10.26 7.31
CA LEU A 86 -9.28 8.98 6.62
C LEU A 86 -10.63 8.35 6.32
N ALA A 87 -10.77 7.82 5.10
CA ALA A 87 -11.77 6.83 4.77
C ALA A 87 -11.37 5.51 5.46
N ARG A 88 -12.16 5.11 6.46
CA ARG A 88 -11.84 3.99 7.33
C ARG A 88 -11.74 2.68 6.53
N LEU A 89 -10.61 1.98 6.66
CA LEU A 89 -10.31 0.70 6.02
C LEU A 89 -10.33 0.74 4.48
N ALA A 90 -10.24 1.92 3.88
CA ALA A 90 -10.12 2.08 2.43
C ALA A 90 -8.69 2.48 2.07
N GLY A 91 -8.02 1.64 1.29
CA GLY A 91 -6.76 1.98 0.65
C GLY A 91 -6.96 2.90 -0.56
N GLY A 92 -5.89 3.53 -1.00
CA GLY A 92 -5.87 4.35 -2.20
C GLY A 92 -5.31 3.58 -3.39
N TYR A 93 -5.87 3.86 -4.57
CA TYR A 93 -5.37 3.44 -5.87
C TYR A 93 -5.10 4.70 -6.69
N ILE A 94 -3.84 5.01 -6.93
CA ILE A 94 -3.44 6.22 -7.66
C ILE A 94 -2.80 5.76 -8.97
N PRO A 95 -3.55 5.76 -10.09
CA PRO A 95 -3.08 5.24 -11.37
C PRO A 95 -1.75 5.85 -11.79
N TYR A 96 -0.91 5.07 -12.46
CA TYR A 96 0.22 5.62 -13.19
C TYR A 96 -0.24 6.27 -14.49
N ALA A 97 0.57 7.21 -14.98
CA ALA A 97 0.39 7.72 -16.33
C ALA A 97 0.58 6.59 -17.35
N LYS A 98 -0.22 6.60 -18.41
CA LYS A 98 -0.14 5.62 -19.50
C LYS A 98 1.25 5.60 -20.15
N ASP A 99 1.84 6.77 -20.38
CA ASP A 99 3.14 6.93 -21.00
C ASP A 99 3.93 8.08 -20.38
N THR A 100 5.22 8.17 -20.72
CA THR A 100 6.14 9.16 -20.17
C THR A 100 5.80 10.59 -20.59
N VAL A 101 5.19 10.80 -21.76
CA VAL A 101 4.77 12.13 -22.21
C VAL A 101 3.66 12.65 -21.29
N ASN A 102 2.66 11.81 -21.02
CA ASN A 102 1.58 12.11 -20.09
C ASN A 102 2.07 12.28 -18.65
N ALA A 103 3.05 11.47 -18.19
CA ALA A 103 3.66 11.63 -16.87
C ALA A 103 4.30 13.03 -16.72
N LEU A 104 5.15 13.41 -17.69
CA LEU A 104 5.84 14.70 -17.68
C LEU A 104 4.87 15.88 -17.76
N ALA A 105 3.84 15.79 -18.60
CA ALA A 105 2.82 16.83 -18.73
C ALA A 105 2.08 17.08 -17.40
N ASN A 106 1.85 16.01 -16.62
CA ASN A 106 1.22 16.07 -15.31
C ASN A 106 2.20 16.28 -14.15
N ARG A 107 3.50 16.45 -14.43
CA ARG A 107 4.58 16.53 -13.42
C ARG A 107 4.56 15.35 -12.45
N ASP A 108 4.17 14.17 -12.95
CA ASP A 108 4.30 12.91 -12.25
C ASP A 108 5.73 12.40 -12.40
N GLN A 109 6.40 12.17 -11.28
CA GLN A 109 7.78 11.71 -11.23
C GLN A 109 7.88 10.18 -11.21
N ARG A 110 6.75 9.50 -11.02
CA ARG A 110 6.68 8.03 -11.04
C ARG A 110 6.85 7.52 -12.46
N ASN A 111 7.30 6.28 -12.59
CA ASN A 111 7.33 5.59 -13.86
C ASN A 111 5.93 5.50 -14.47
N SER A 112 5.85 5.57 -15.80
CA SER A 112 4.63 5.36 -16.55
C SER A 112 4.44 3.87 -16.88
N ILE A 113 3.22 3.48 -17.28
CA ILE A 113 2.95 2.11 -17.74
C ILE A 113 3.86 1.74 -18.90
N GLY A 114 3.97 2.60 -19.93
CA GLY A 114 4.87 2.37 -21.06
C GLY A 114 6.37 2.41 -20.70
N GLY A 115 6.74 2.97 -19.54
CA GLY A 115 8.09 2.90 -19.01
C GLY A 115 8.39 1.58 -18.29
N LEU A 116 7.39 1.00 -17.62
CA LEU A 116 7.52 -0.24 -16.84
C LEU A 116 7.34 -1.51 -17.68
N TYR A 117 6.51 -1.45 -18.72
CA TYR A 117 6.08 -2.61 -19.49
C TYR A 117 6.21 -2.35 -20.99
N ARG A 118 6.72 -3.36 -21.70
CA ARG A 118 6.83 -3.31 -23.17
C ARG A 118 5.49 -3.50 -23.87
N SER A 119 4.60 -4.26 -23.25
CA SER A 119 3.27 -4.61 -23.75
C SER A 119 2.40 -5.16 -22.61
N TYR A 120 1.12 -5.35 -22.88
CA TYR A 120 0.21 -6.07 -21.98
C TYR A 120 0.67 -7.52 -21.71
N ASP A 121 1.21 -8.21 -22.72
CA ASP A 121 1.77 -9.56 -22.54
C ASP A 121 3.00 -9.57 -21.61
N ASP A 122 3.88 -8.55 -21.71
CA ASP A 122 5.02 -8.38 -20.79
C ASP A 122 4.53 -8.16 -19.34
N TYR A 123 3.46 -7.38 -19.17
CA TYR A 123 2.81 -7.22 -17.87
C TYR A 123 2.25 -8.55 -17.35
N LEU A 124 1.47 -9.29 -18.15
CA LEU A 124 0.91 -10.58 -17.73
C LEU A 124 2.01 -11.59 -17.36
N GLN A 125 3.12 -11.62 -18.11
CA GLN A 125 4.25 -12.49 -17.81
C GLN A 125 4.90 -12.12 -16.47
N LYS A 126 5.18 -10.83 -16.24
CA LYS A 126 5.74 -10.35 -14.97
C LYS A 126 4.80 -10.62 -13.80
N TYR A 127 3.50 -10.37 -13.97
CA TYR A 127 2.48 -10.61 -12.95
C TYR A 127 2.37 -12.10 -12.61
N GLY A 128 2.40 -12.97 -13.62
CA GLY A 128 2.43 -14.42 -13.45
C GLY A 128 3.66 -14.87 -12.68
N ALA A 129 4.84 -14.36 -13.01
CA ALA A 129 6.08 -14.67 -12.31
C ALA A 129 6.05 -14.20 -10.84
N ALA A 130 5.51 -13.00 -10.57
CA ALA A 130 5.33 -12.52 -9.20
C ALA A 130 4.35 -13.38 -8.39
N THR A 131 3.27 -13.84 -9.03
CA THR A 131 2.30 -14.77 -8.43
C THR A 131 2.94 -16.12 -8.11
N ASP A 132 3.71 -16.68 -9.05
CA ASP A 132 4.43 -17.93 -8.86
C ASP A 132 5.49 -17.84 -7.77
N ARG A 133 6.14 -16.68 -7.64
CA ARG A 133 7.10 -16.43 -6.56
C ARG A 133 6.44 -16.49 -5.20
N LEU A 134 5.28 -15.86 -5.01
CA LEU A 134 4.53 -15.93 -3.75
C LEU A 134 4.07 -17.36 -3.42
N ILE A 135 3.73 -18.16 -4.44
CA ILE A 135 3.38 -19.57 -4.25
C ILE A 135 4.60 -20.36 -3.79
N SER A 136 5.73 -20.18 -4.48
CA SER A 136 6.99 -20.85 -4.13
C SER A 136 7.47 -20.49 -2.73
N ASP A 137 7.26 -19.24 -2.30
CA ASP A 137 7.67 -18.76 -0.98
C ASP A 137 6.65 -19.12 0.12
N GLY A 138 5.51 -19.72 -0.24
CA GLY A 138 4.48 -20.17 0.70
C GLY A 138 3.52 -19.08 1.17
N TYR A 139 3.55 -17.89 0.56
CA TYR A 139 2.65 -16.78 0.87
C TYR A 139 1.32 -16.82 0.11
N LEU A 140 1.25 -17.58 -0.99
CA LEU A 140 0.04 -17.79 -1.77
C LEU A 140 -0.21 -19.27 -2.00
N LEU A 141 -1.45 -19.73 -1.81
CA LEU A 141 -1.81 -21.11 -2.11
C LEU A 141 -1.88 -21.34 -3.63
N PRO A 142 -1.34 -22.44 -4.17
CA PRO A 142 -1.31 -22.70 -5.61
C PRO A 142 -2.68 -22.60 -6.30
N GLY A 143 -3.74 -23.05 -5.61
CA GLY A 143 -5.11 -23.02 -6.14
C GLY A 143 -5.67 -21.64 -6.43
N PHE A 144 -5.04 -20.56 -5.94
CA PHE A 144 -5.47 -19.19 -6.19
C PHE A 144 -4.81 -18.53 -7.39
N LYS A 145 -3.83 -19.17 -8.04
CA LYS A 145 -3.09 -18.57 -9.17
C LYS A 145 -4.04 -18.00 -10.23
N GLU A 146 -5.04 -18.77 -10.65
CA GLU A 146 -5.96 -18.36 -11.71
C GLU A 146 -6.81 -17.14 -11.31
N ALA A 147 -7.19 -17.03 -10.04
CA ALA A 147 -7.92 -15.86 -9.54
C ALA A 147 -7.05 -14.59 -9.62
N TYR A 148 -5.76 -14.69 -9.29
CA TYR A 148 -4.82 -13.58 -9.44
C TYR A 148 -4.56 -13.23 -10.90
N MET A 149 -4.44 -14.23 -11.78
CA MET A 149 -4.31 -13.98 -13.22
C MET A 149 -5.56 -13.31 -13.80
N ASN A 150 -6.76 -13.63 -13.31
CA ASN A 150 -7.99 -12.94 -13.72
C ASN A 150 -8.01 -11.46 -13.31
N ILE A 151 -7.44 -11.11 -12.15
CA ILE A 151 -7.27 -9.70 -11.74
C ILE A 151 -6.36 -8.98 -12.75
N ALA A 152 -5.23 -9.58 -13.11
CA ALA A 152 -4.32 -9.00 -14.09
C ALA A 152 -4.98 -8.84 -15.47
N ARG A 153 -5.76 -9.85 -15.90
CA ARG A 153 -6.46 -9.80 -17.19
C ARG A 153 -7.53 -8.71 -17.26
N ALA A 154 -8.19 -8.40 -16.14
CA ALA A 154 -9.15 -7.31 -16.06
C ALA A 154 -8.53 -5.92 -16.27
N MET A 155 -7.20 -5.80 -16.29
CA MET A 155 -6.47 -4.54 -16.47
C MET A 155 -6.03 -4.28 -17.91
N GLU A 156 -6.45 -5.10 -18.89
CA GLU A 156 -6.09 -4.96 -20.31
C GLU A 156 -6.28 -3.52 -20.84
N ASN A 157 -7.41 -2.90 -20.51
CA ASN A 157 -7.75 -1.53 -20.93
C ASN A 157 -6.76 -0.46 -20.44
N VAL A 158 -5.90 -0.75 -19.47
CA VAL A 158 -4.84 0.18 -19.02
C VAL A 158 -3.72 0.29 -20.07
N PHE A 159 -3.59 -0.71 -20.94
CA PHE A 159 -2.57 -0.80 -21.99
C PHE A 159 -3.06 -0.34 -23.37
N GLU A 160 -4.37 -0.14 -23.55
CA GLU A 160 -4.99 0.40 -24.77
C GLU A 160 -4.81 1.91 -24.88
#